data_AF-J3N7A6-F1
#
_entry.id   AF-J3N7A6-F1
#
_cell.length_a   1.000
_cell.length_b   1.000
_cell.length_c   1.000
_cell.angle_alpha   90.00
_cell.angle_beta   90.00
_cell.angle_gamma   90.00
#
_symmetry.space_group_name_H-M   'P 1'
#
loop_
_entity.id
_entity.type
_entity.pdbx_description
1 polymer ?
#
loop_
_entity_poly.entity_id
_entity_poly.type
_entity_poly.pdbx_seq_one_letter_code
_entity_poly.pdbx_strand_id
1 'polypeptide(L)'
;MKIERDLHMMKGDGEFSYAKNSMIQRRAVLTTRPILEKAVREVCRDLHPQSLVVADLGCSSSKNTLLFVSEVLNTICETPGSTLDKGESAMEVQFFLNDVPGNDFNHVFQSLEQLEQECACRGLQPPPHYVAGLPGSFYIRLFLRNSVHLFHSSMSIMWLSQVPEHLGCLNEGNVHVGATTQPAVARLFQDQFEKDFPGSCR
;
A
#
# COMPACT_ATOMS: atom_id res chain seq x y z
N MET A 1 -2.57 7.73 -22.91
CA MET A 1 -2.77 7.67 -21.45
C MET A 1 -1.41 7.49 -20.80
N LYS A 2 -1.01 8.42 -19.94
CA LYS A 2 0.19 8.26 -19.10
C LYS A 2 -0.29 7.75 -17.75
N ILE A 3 -0.09 6.45 -17.48
CA ILE A 3 -0.59 5.79 -16.27
C ILE A 3 -0.19 6.58 -15.01
N GLU A 4 1.06 7.02 -14.91
CA GLU A 4 1.57 7.77 -13.75
C GLU A 4 0.86 9.10 -13.45
N ARG A 5 0.09 9.65 -14.41
CA ARG A 5 -0.65 10.91 -14.24
C ARG A 5 -2.16 10.69 -14.26
N ASP A 6 -2.62 9.82 -15.13
CA ASP A 6 -4.04 9.68 -15.47
C ASP A 6 -4.72 8.57 -14.65
N LEU A 7 -3.96 7.57 -14.17
CA LEU A 7 -4.51 6.49 -13.36
C LEU A 7 -4.53 6.92 -11.89
N HIS A 8 -5.71 7.16 -11.35
CA HIS A 8 -5.91 7.27 -9.91
C HIS A 8 -7.34 6.84 -9.56
N MET A 9 -7.56 6.49 -8.29
CA MET A 9 -8.91 6.20 -7.81
C MET A 9 -9.77 7.47 -7.77
N MET A 10 -11.11 7.31 -7.83
CA MET A 10 -12.03 8.45 -7.78
C MET A 10 -11.90 9.17 -6.42
N LYS A 11 -11.58 10.46 -6.49
CA LYS A 11 -11.22 11.33 -5.36
C LYS A 11 -12.40 11.69 -4.46
N GLY A 12 -12.10 12.27 -3.30
CA GLY A 12 -13.07 12.79 -2.35
C GLY A 12 -13.83 11.71 -1.59
N ASP A 13 -14.96 12.12 -0.99
CA ASP A 13 -15.77 11.32 -0.08
C ASP A 13 -17.25 11.22 -0.49
N GLY A 14 -17.58 11.70 -1.69
CA GLY A 14 -18.92 11.64 -2.27
C GLY A 14 -19.38 10.21 -2.57
N GLU A 15 -20.65 10.07 -2.97
CA GLU A 15 -21.33 8.78 -3.20
C GLU A 15 -20.55 7.83 -4.13
N PHE A 16 -19.94 8.36 -5.19
CA PHE A 16 -19.19 7.58 -6.19
C PHE A 16 -17.69 7.49 -5.90
N SER A 17 -17.21 8.12 -4.82
CA SER A 17 -15.79 8.11 -4.46
C SER A 17 -15.28 6.70 -4.16
N TYR A 18 -13.98 6.49 -4.34
CA TYR A 18 -13.35 5.24 -3.95
C TYR A 18 -13.39 5.03 -2.43
N ALA A 19 -13.36 6.11 -1.64
CA ALA A 19 -13.49 6.06 -0.19
C ALA A 19 -14.78 5.37 0.26
N LYS A 20 -15.90 5.59 -0.45
CA LYS A 20 -17.21 4.97 -0.17
C LYS A 20 -17.41 3.59 -0.81
N ASN A 21 -16.67 3.27 -1.86
CA ASN A 21 -16.92 2.08 -2.70
C ASN A 21 -15.80 1.02 -2.68
N SER A 22 -14.87 1.08 -1.71
CA SER A 22 -13.70 0.18 -1.64
C SER A 22 -13.86 -1.01 -0.68
N MET A 23 -15.07 -1.56 -0.56
CA MET A 23 -15.39 -2.66 0.36
C MET A 23 -14.64 -3.96 0.02
N ILE A 24 -14.46 -4.26 -1.26
CA ILE A 24 -13.76 -5.46 -1.71
C ILE A 24 -12.28 -5.40 -1.30
N GLN A 25 -11.66 -4.24 -1.47
CA GLN A 25 -10.27 -3.99 -1.07
C GLN A 25 -10.12 -4.03 0.45
N ARG A 26 -11.11 -3.51 1.19
CA ARG A 26 -11.16 -3.67 2.65
C ARG A 26 -11.15 -5.15 3.06
N ARG A 27 -11.98 -5.97 2.40
CA ARG A 27 -12.05 -7.41 2.67
C ARG A 27 -10.73 -8.11 2.36
N ALA A 28 -10.04 -7.70 1.31
CA ALA A 28 -8.71 -8.23 0.98
C ALA A 28 -7.71 -7.95 2.11
N VAL A 29 -7.60 -6.69 2.55
CA VAL A 29 -6.72 -6.30 3.67
C VAL A 29 -7.03 -7.10 4.94
N LEU A 30 -8.32 -7.24 5.30
CA LEU A 30 -8.73 -8.00 6.48
C LEU A 30 -8.44 -9.51 6.35
N THR A 31 -8.54 -10.06 5.14
CA THR A 31 -8.27 -11.48 4.89
C THR A 31 -6.77 -11.77 4.96
N THR A 32 -5.93 -10.84 4.50
CA THR A 32 -4.46 -10.97 4.55
C THR A 32 -3.86 -10.47 5.87
N ARG A 33 -4.67 -9.94 6.79
CA ARG A 33 -4.22 -9.42 8.09
C ARG A 33 -3.30 -10.38 8.85
N PRO A 34 -3.57 -11.70 8.98
CA PRO A 34 -2.65 -12.60 9.70
C PRO A 34 -1.26 -12.69 9.08
N ILE A 35 -1.15 -12.50 7.76
CA ILE A 35 0.13 -12.49 7.03
C ILE A 35 0.89 -11.20 7.37
N LEU A 36 0.20 -10.06 7.40
CA LEU A 36 0.77 -8.78 7.81
C LEU A 36 1.27 -8.82 9.26
N GLU A 37 0.44 -9.28 10.18
CA GLU A 37 0.81 -9.40 11.60
C GLU A 37 2.05 -10.27 11.78
N LYS A 38 2.09 -11.42 11.10
CA LYS A 38 3.25 -12.31 11.11
C LYS A 38 4.51 -11.60 10.59
N ALA A 39 4.42 -10.94 9.43
CA ALA A 39 5.56 -10.24 8.83
C ALA A 39 6.11 -9.13 9.74
N VAL A 40 5.23 -8.34 10.37
CA VAL A 40 5.64 -7.30 11.33
C VAL A 40 6.35 -7.91 12.54
N ARG A 41 5.81 -8.99 13.13
CA ARG A 41 6.46 -9.67 14.27
C ARG A 41 7.83 -10.24 13.91
N GLU A 42 7.95 -10.84 12.72
CA GLU A 42 9.23 -11.39 12.23
C GLU A 42 10.26 -10.28 12.00
N VAL A 43 9.88 -9.18 11.36
CA VAL A 43 10.77 -8.01 11.16
C VAL A 43 11.25 -7.43 12.49
N CYS A 44 10.35 -7.22 13.45
CA CYS A 44 10.70 -6.68 14.76
C CYS A 44 11.64 -7.64 15.53
N ARG A 45 11.35 -8.95 15.51
CA ARG A 45 12.17 -9.97 16.18
C ARG A 45 13.53 -10.16 15.53
N ASP A 46 13.63 -10.10 14.21
CA ASP A 46 14.87 -10.47 13.53
C ASP A 46 15.82 -9.26 13.42
N LEU A 47 15.28 -8.04 13.25
CA LEU A 47 16.07 -6.83 13.05
C LEU A 47 16.26 -5.98 14.31
N HIS A 48 15.39 -6.11 15.32
CA HIS A 48 15.37 -5.26 16.53
C HIS A 48 15.58 -3.76 16.21
N PRO A 49 14.78 -3.18 15.28
CA PRO A 49 15.06 -1.84 14.79
C PRO A 49 14.78 -0.79 15.86
N GLN A 50 15.64 0.22 15.97
CA GLN A 50 15.33 1.43 16.74
C GLN A 50 14.27 2.29 16.02
N SER A 51 14.25 2.25 14.69
CA SER A 51 13.23 2.88 13.86
C SER A 51 12.71 1.90 12.81
N LEU A 52 11.41 1.62 12.88
CA LEU A 52 10.74 0.75 11.92
C LEU A 52 10.14 1.59 10.79
N VAL A 53 10.68 1.43 9.59
CA VAL A 53 10.18 2.09 8.38
C VAL A 53 9.32 1.13 7.57
N VAL A 54 8.07 1.51 7.36
CA VAL A 54 7.04 0.72 6.65
C VAL A 54 6.50 1.54 5.48
N ALA A 55 6.32 0.91 4.32
CA ALA A 55 5.76 1.56 3.14
C ALA A 55 4.54 0.83 2.60
N ASP A 56 3.47 1.56 2.32
CA ASP A 56 2.28 1.07 1.61
C ASP A 56 2.31 1.56 0.15
N LEU A 57 2.48 0.64 -0.80
CA LEU A 57 2.62 0.94 -2.23
C LEU A 57 1.27 0.84 -2.94
N GLY A 58 0.78 1.97 -3.45
CA GLY A 58 -0.57 2.09 -4.01
C GLY A 58 -1.64 2.20 -2.92
N CYS A 59 -1.44 3.14 -1.99
CA CYS A 59 -2.24 3.30 -0.79
C CYS A 59 -3.68 3.77 -1.10
N SER A 60 -3.91 4.41 -2.25
CA SER A 60 -5.14 5.09 -2.62
C SER A 60 -5.55 6.16 -1.59
N SER A 61 -6.84 6.49 -1.54
CA SER A 61 -7.42 7.58 -0.74
C SER A 61 -8.56 7.10 0.16
N SER A 62 -8.54 5.86 0.65
CA SER A 62 -9.64 5.34 1.48
C SER A 62 -9.21 4.98 2.90
N LYS A 63 -10.20 4.74 3.76
CA LYS A 63 -9.98 4.20 5.11
C LYS A 63 -9.21 2.88 5.15
N ASN A 64 -9.03 2.21 4.01
CA ASN A 64 -8.22 0.99 3.92
C ASN A 64 -6.74 1.28 4.18
N THR A 65 -6.24 2.44 3.77
CA THR A 65 -4.86 2.89 4.06
C THR A 65 -4.65 3.00 5.57
N LEU A 66 -5.61 3.61 6.29
CA LEU A 66 -5.54 3.75 7.74
C LEU A 66 -5.73 2.44 8.47
N LEU A 67 -6.56 1.54 7.94
CA LEU A 67 -6.70 0.19 8.46
C LEU A 67 -5.34 -0.54 8.45
N PHE A 68 -4.60 -0.46 7.35
CA PHE A 68 -3.25 -1.03 7.28
C PHE A 68 -2.32 -0.47 8.38
N VAL A 69 -2.25 0.85 8.52
CA VAL A 69 -1.44 1.52 9.56
C VAL A 69 -1.85 1.05 10.96
N SER A 70 -3.16 1.02 11.24
CA SER A 70 -3.72 0.57 12.53
C SER A 70 -3.37 -0.88 12.84
N GLU A 71 -3.38 -1.78 11.85
CA GLU A 71 -3.01 -3.18 12.06
C GLU A 71 -1.52 -3.36 12.33
N VAL A 72 -0.64 -2.60 11.66
CA VAL A 72 0.80 -2.60 11.97
C VAL A 72 1.05 -2.12 13.40
N LEU A 73 0.47 -0.97 13.78
CA LEU A 73 0.61 -0.41 15.13
C LEU A 73 0.09 -1.37 16.19
N ASN A 74 -1.08 -1.98 15.97
CA ASN A 74 -1.64 -2.96 16.88
C ASN A 74 -0.72 -4.17 17.07
N THR A 75 -0.17 -4.70 15.97
CA THR A 75 0.76 -5.83 16.01
C THR A 75 2.00 -5.51 16.84
N ILE A 76 2.53 -4.29 16.68
CA ILE A 76 3.67 -3.82 17.45
C ILE A 76 3.30 -3.78 18.94
N CYS A 77 2.18 -3.15 19.31
CA CYS A 77 1.72 -3.07 20.71
C CYS A 77 1.56 -4.44 21.37
N GLU A 78 1.11 -5.45 20.62
CA GLU A 78 0.93 -6.81 21.10
C GLU A 78 2.23 -7.65 21.13
N THR A 79 3.34 -7.11 20.62
CA THR A 79 4.62 -7.82 20.58
C THR A 79 5.40 -7.56 21.87
N PRO A 80 5.73 -8.57 22.68
CA PRO A 80 6.49 -8.38 23.91
C PRO A 80 7.86 -7.75 23.64
N GLY A 81 8.24 -6.75 24.45
CA GLY A 81 9.54 -6.06 24.33
C GLY A 81 9.62 -4.96 23.25
N SER A 82 8.58 -4.76 22.45
CA SER A 82 8.52 -3.64 21.48
C SER A 82 8.12 -2.31 22.14
N THR A 83 7.43 -2.39 23.29
CA THR A 83 6.87 -1.27 24.04
C THR A 83 7.46 -1.25 25.44
N LEU A 84 8.41 -0.34 25.65
CA LEU A 84 8.83 0.23 26.94
C LEU A 84 8.88 -0.74 28.13
N ASP A 85 9.64 -1.82 28.03
CA ASP A 85 10.15 -2.49 29.23
C ASP A 85 11.47 -1.80 29.66
N LYS A 86 11.31 -0.84 30.58
CA LYS A 86 12.34 -0.30 31.50
C LYS A 86 13.74 -0.05 30.92
N GLY A 87 13.90 1.05 30.19
CA GLY A 87 15.18 1.78 30.10
C GLY A 87 15.82 1.88 28.71
N GLU A 88 15.31 1.15 27.71
CA GLU A 88 15.71 1.33 26.31
C GLU A 88 14.80 2.33 25.60
N SER A 89 15.37 3.10 24.67
CA SER A 89 14.63 4.07 23.85
C SER A 89 13.48 3.38 23.12
N ALA A 90 12.26 3.89 23.28
CA ALA A 90 11.09 3.36 22.58
C ALA A 90 11.34 3.36 21.06
N MET A 91 11.07 2.23 20.40
CA MET A 91 11.12 2.14 18.93
C MET A 91 10.24 3.23 18.32
N GLU A 92 10.68 3.87 17.24
CA GLU A 92 9.87 4.80 16.46
C GLU A 92 9.36 4.14 15.17
N VAL A 93 8.21 4.56 14.64
CA VAL A 93 7.64 3.98 13.41
C VAL A 93 7.41 5.06 12.36
N GLN A 94 7.98 4.91 11.17
CA GLN A 94 7.74 5.79 10.02
C GLN A 94 6.94 5.04 8.96
N PHE A 95 5.77 5.56 8.63
CA PHE A 95 4.94 5.11 7.51
C PHE A 95 5.16 6.00 6.29
N PHE A 96 5.37 5.38 5.14
CA PHE A 96 5.30 6.02 3.84
C PHE A 96 4.08 5.52 3.07
N LEU A 97 3.14 6.41 2.79
CA LEU A 97 1.96 6.14 1.99
C LEU A 97 2.27 6.55 0.56
N ASN A 98 2.54 5.57 -0.31
CA ASN A 98 2.88 5.81 -1.70
C ASN A 98 1.66 5.62 -2.60
N ASP A 99 1.49 6.53 -3.54
CA ASP A 99 0.60 6.38 -4.68
C ASP A 99 1.07 7.31 -5.81
N VAL A 100 0.42 7.26 -6.98
CA VAL A 100 0.69 8.20 -8.06
C VAL A 100 0.44 9.65 -7.61
N PRO A 101 1.10 10.66 -8.22
CA PRO A 101 0.89 12.07 -7.90
C PRO A 101 -0.57 12.54 -8.00
N GLY A 102 -1.38 11.86 -8.82
CA GLY A 102 -2.79 12.15 -9.00
C GLY A 102 -3.68 11.73 -7.83
N ASN A 103 -3.20 10.93 -6.88
CA ASN A 103 -3.98 10.45 -5.74
C ASN A 103 -4.45 11.59 -4.80
N ASP A 104 -5.53 11.37 -4.05
CA ASP A 104 -6.09 12.34 -3.12
C ASP A 104 -5.44 12.23 -1.72
N PHE A 105 -4.15 12.57 -1.65
CA PHE A 105 -3.40 12.61 -0.39
C PHE A 105 -4.01 13.56 0.65
N ASN A 106 -4.70 14.62 0.22
CA ASN A 106 -5.38 15.54 1.13
C ASN A 106 -6.45 14.80 1.95
N HIS A 107 -7.25 13.96 1.30
CA HIS A 107 -8.25 13.16 2.00
C HIS A 107 -7.62 12.16 2.98
N VAL A 108 -6.49 11.55 2.60
CA VAL A 108 -5.73 10.64 3.49
C VAL A 108 -5.26 11.39 4.74
N PHE A 109 -4.62 12.55 4.57
CA PHE A 109 -4.08 13.32 5.69
C PHE A 109 -5.18 13.87 6.60
N GLN A 110 -6.31 14.32 6.06
CA GLN A 110 -7.47 14.73 6.85
C GLN A 110 -8.05 13.57 7.68
N SER A 111 -7.86 12.33 7.24
CA SER A 111 -8.36 11.16 7.95
C SER A 111 -7.42 10.65 9.05
N LEU A 112 -6.19 11.17 9.16
CA LEU A 112 -5.22 10.72 10.18
C LEU A 112 -5.70 10.98 11.61
N GLU A 113 -6.48 12.04 11.86
CA GLU A 113 -7.07 12.28 13.18
C GLU A 113 -8.00 11.13 13.63
N GLN A 114 -8.65 10.46 12.68
CA GLN A 114 -9.51 9.30 12.98
C GLN A 114 -8.67 8.10 13.44
N LEU A 115 -7.46 7.93 12.92
CA LEU A 115 -6.54 6.86 13.34
C LEU A 115 -6.13 7.03 14.81
N GLU A 116 -5.78 8.24 15.23
CA GLU A 116 -5.41 8.53 16.62
C GLU A 116 -6.57 8.25 17.58
N GLN A 117 -7.79 8.65 17.19
CA GLN A 117 -9.01 8.36 17.95
C GLN A 117 -9.27 6.85 18.05
N GLU A 118 -9.11 6.11 16.95
CA GLU A 118 -9.26 4.65 16.94
C GLU A 118 -8.26 3.95 17.87
N CYS A 119 -6.99 4.38 17.88
CA CYS A 119 -5.99 3.88 18.80
C CYS A 119 -6.37 4.15 20.27
N ALA A 120 -6.82 5.37 20.57
CA ALA A 120 -7.25 5.76 21.91
C ALA A 120 -8.49 4.96 22.38
N CYS A 121 -9.49 4.79 21.52
CA CYS A 121 -10.69 3.98 21.83
C CYS A 121 -10.35 2.51 22.12
N ARG A 122 -9.29 1.99 21.51
CA ARG A 122 -8.80 0.62 21.76
C ARG A 122 -7.86 0.51 22.97
N GLY A 123 -7.54 1.63 23.62
CA GLY A 123 -6.57 1.67 24.71
C GLY A 123 -5.14 1.31 24.28
N LEU A 124 -4.84 1.43 22.98
CA LEU A 124 -3.50 1.14 22.45
C LEU A 124 -2.55 2.27 22.84
N GLN A 125 -1.34 1.89 23.26
CA GLN A 125 -0.23 2.82 23.43
C GLN A 125 0.86 2.48 22.40
N PRO A 126 0.65 2.87 21.13
CA PRO A 126 1.65 2.62 20.10
C PRO A 126 2.93 3.42 20.36
N PRO A 127 4.07 2.97 19.82
CA PRO A 127 5.26 3.80 19.75
C PRO A 127 5.00 5.16 19.07
N PRO A 128 5.88 6.15 19.27
CA PRO A 128 5.90 7.35 18.44
C PRO A 128 5.89 6.96 16.96
N HIS A 129 4.95 7.52 16.21
CA HIS A 129 4.78 7.19 14.80
C HIS A 129 4.55 8.41 13.93
N TYR A 130 5.01 8.30 12.69
CA TYR A 130 5.04 9.39 11.72
C TYR A 130 4.49 8.88 10.41
N VAL A 131 3.66 9.68 9.75
CA VAL A 131 3.06 9.33 8.46
C VAL A 131 3.46 10.37 7.42
N ALA A 132 4.03 9.92 6.30
CA ALA A 132 4.40 10.76 5.17
C ALA A 132 3.77 10.24 3.88
N GLY A 133 3.32 11.15 3.01
CA GLY A 133 2.94 10.80 1.64
C GLY A 133 4.15 10.79 0.72
N LEU A 134 4.21 9.82 -0.19
CA LEU A 134 5.29 9.66 -1.16
C LEU A 134 4.71 9.55 -2.58
N PRO A 135 4.49 10.67 -3.28
CA PRO A 135 3.91 10.65 -4.62
C PRO A 135 4.91 10.12 -5.64
N GLY A 136 4.53 9.09 -6.39
CA GLY A 136 5.35 8.50 -7.45
C GLY A 136 4.90 7.11 -7.84
N SER A 137 5.28 6.67 -9.04
CA SER A 137 5.10 5.29 -9.48
C SER A 137 5.99 4.35 -8.68
N PHE A 138 5.44 3.23 -8.20
CA PHE A 138 6.25 2.17 -7.57
C PHE A 138 6.98 1.28 -8.60
N TYR A 139 6.91 1.60 -9.89
CA TYR A 139 7.76 1.02 -10.94
C TYR A 139 9.11 1.75 -11.09
N ILE A 140 9.31 2.84 -10.35
CA ILE A 140 10.59 3.56 -10.26
C ILE A 140 11.11 3.56 -8.83
N ARG A 141 12.36 3.98 -8.65
CA ARG A 141 12.97 4.08 -7.32
C ARG A 141 12.29 5.19 -6.50
N LEU A 142 11.60 4.79 -5.44
CA LEU A 142 10.96 5.68 -4.46
C LEU A 142 11.82 5.95 -3.23
N PHE A 143 12.65 4.99 -2.84
CA PHE A 143 13.39 5.00 -1.58
C PHE A 143 14.91 4.93 -1.80
N LEU A 144 15.63 5.42 -0.80
CA LEU A 144 17.06 5.15 -0.67
C LEU A 144 17.30 3.64 -0.48
N ARG A 145 18.53 3.20 -0.74
CA ARG A 145 18.89 1.80 -0.53
C ARG A 145 18.85 1.48 0.95
N ASN A 146 18.29 0.32 1.30
CA ASN A 146 18.24 -0.22 2.67
C ASN A 146 17.55 0.72 3.68
N SER A 147 16.56 1.51 3.25
CA SER A 147 15.86 2.46 4.13
C SER A 147 14.44 2.04 4.53
N VAL A 148 13.94 0.91 4.04
CA VAL A 148 12.60 0.40 4.33
C VAL A 148 12.70 -1.03 4.85
N HIS A 149 12.01 -1.31 5.94
CA HIS A 149 12.04 -2.62 6.61
C HIS A 149 10.90 -3.52 6.13
N LEU A 150 9.74 -2.93 5.83
CA LEU A 150 8.57 -3.65 5.37
C LEU A 150 7.87 -2.89 4.24
N PHE A 151 7.66 -3.57 3.11
CA PHE A 151 6.79 -3.10 2.05
C PHE A 151 5.46 -3.86 2.11
N HIS A 152 4.37 -3.14 1.97
CA HIS A 152 3.02 -3.67 1.79
C HIS A 152 2.45 -3.13 0.48
N SER A 153 1.64 -3.95 -0.17
CA SER A 153 0.86 -3.57 -1.34
C SER A 153 -0.37 -4.45 -1.40
N SER A 154 -1.55 -3.84 -1.47
CA SER A 154 -2.81 -4.56 -1.60
C SER A 154 -3.64 -3.95 -2.71
N MET A 155 -4.05 -4.78 -3.67
CA MET A 155 -4.89 -4.38 -4.80
C MET A 155 -4.29 -3.25 -5.67
N SER A 156 -2.95 -3.16 -5.77
CA SER A 156 -2.27 -2.17 -6.61
C SER A 156 -1.27 -2.74 -7.64
N ILE A 157 -0.56 -3.84 -7.35
CA ILE A 157 0.45 -4.44 -8.26
C ILE A 157 -0.11 -4.89 -9.63
N MET A 158 -1.42 -5.12 -9.75
CA MET A 158 -2.04 -5.50 -11.03
C MET A 158 -2.09 -4.35 -12.06
N TRP A 159 -1.89 -3.10 -11.62
CA TRP A 159 -1.92 -1.95 -12.53
C TRP A 159 -0.61 -1.83 -13.29
N LEU A 160 -0.60 -2.19 -14.57
CA LEU A 160 0.59 -2.11 -15.43
C LEU A 160 1.11 -0.68 -15.60
N SER A 161 2.42 -0.54 -15.78
CA SER A 161 3.09 0.76 -15.99
C SER A 161 2.65 1.46 -17.29
N GLN A 162 2.25 0.67 -18.28
CA GLN A 162 1.74 1.12 -19.57
C GLN A 162 0.81 0.07 -20.17
N VAL A 163 0.03 0.48 -21.18
CA VAL A 163 -0.68 -0.47 -22.04
C VAL A 163 0.35 -1.33 -22.77
N PRO A 164 0.17 -2.67 -22.84
CA PRO A 164 1.11 -3.53 -23.54
C PRO A 164 1.41 -3.05 -24.96
N GLU A 165 2.68 -3.06 -25.32
CA GLU A 165 3.11 -2.69 -26.68
C GLU A 165 2.48 -3.66 -27.69
N HIS A 166 2.19 -3.16 -28.89
CA HIS A 166 1.55 -3.93 -29.97
C HIS A 166 0.13 -4.44 -29.71
N LEU A 167 -0.52 -4.06 -28.60
CA LEU A 167 -1.90 -4.46 -28.31
C LEU A 167 -2.88 -4.02 -29.41
N GLY A 168 -2.73 -2.78 -29.90
CA GLY A 168 -3.37 -2.24 -31.11
C GLY A 168 -4.80 -2.74 -31.38
N CYS A 169 -5.05 -3.19 -32.61
CA CYS A 169 -6.30 -3.83 -33.01
C CYS A 169 -6.38 -5.32 -32.62
N LEU A 170 -5.36 -5.90 -32.00
CA LEU A 170 -5.39 -7.32 -31.60
C LEU A 170 -6.41 -7.59 -30.47
N ASN A 171 -6.74 -6.56 -29.68
CA ASN A 171 -7.76 -6.63 -28.64
C ASN A 171 -9.02 -5.84 -28.98
N GLU A 172 -9.38 -5.75 -30.26
CA GLU A 172 -10.55 -5.00 -30.72
C GLU A 172 -11.83 -5.45 -29.99
N GLY A 173 -12.62 -4.47 -29.54
CA GLY A 173 -13.85 -4.71 -28.76
C GLY A 173 -13.63 -5.07 -27.29
N ASN A 174 -12.38 -5.17 -26.81
CA ASN A 174 -12.07 -5.54 -25.43
C ASN A 174 -11.17 -4.50 -24.75
N VAL A 175 -11.33 -4.35 -23.42
CA VAL A 175 -10.53 -3.41 -22.61
C VAL A 175 -9.41 -4.10 -21.81
N HIS A 176 -9.49 -5.43 -21.65
CA HIS A 176 -8.52 -6.25 -20.91
C HIS A 176 -8.59 -7.72 -21.37
N VAL A 177 -7.76 -8.58 -20.76
CA VAL A 177 -7.86 -10.04 -20.92
C VAL A 177 -9.20 -10.53 -20.34
N GLY A 178 -9.91 -11.35 -21.12
CA GLY A 178 -11.19 -11.94 -20.78
C GLY A 178 -11.39 -13.29 -21.48
N ALA A 179 -12.62 -13.81 -21.41
CA ALA A 179 -12.94 -15.16 -21.88
C ALA A 179 -12.69 -15.39 -23.38
N THR A 180 -12.79 -14.34 -24.20
CA THR A 180 -12.65 -14.40 -25.66
C THR A 180 -11.29 -13.90 -26.14
N THR A 181 -10.37 -13.58 -25.22
CA THR A 181 -9.06 -13.00 -25.57
C THR A 181 -8.19 -14.02 -26.28
N GLN A 182 -7.62 -13.60 -27.41
CA GLN A 182 -6.68 -14.43 -28.15
C GLN A 182 -5.40 -14.68 -27.32
N PRO A 183 -4.79 -15.88 -27.41
CA PRO A 183 -3.58 -16.19 -26.65
C PRO A 183 -2.44 -15.19 -26.85
N ALA A 184 -2.30 -14.64 -28.05
CA ALA A 184 -1.30 -13.61 -28.35
C ALA A 184 -1.49 -12.34 -27.50
N VAL A 185 -2.73 -11.89 -27.33
CA VAL A 185 -3.05 -10.72 -26.50
C VAL A 185 -2.78 -11.00 -25.03
N ALA A 186 -3.17 -12.18 -24.53
CA ALA A 186 -2.90 -12.56 -23.14
C ALA A 186 -1.38 -12.56 -22.84
N ARG A 187 -0.56 -12.99 -23.81
CA ARG A 187 0.90 -12.95 -23.70
C ARG A 187 1.46 -11.53 -23.63
N LEU A 188 0.92 -10.60 -24.41
CA LEU A 188 1.34 -9.18 -24.31
C LEU A 188 1.09 -8.60 -22.91
N PHE A 189 -0.06 -8.91 -22.29
CA PHE A 189 -0.32 -8.49 -20.90
C PHE A 189 0.63 -9.16 -19.91
N GLN A 190 0.93 -10.45 -20.10
CA GLN A 190 1.88 -11.19 -19.28
C GLN A 190 3.30 -10.60 -19.41
N ASP A 191 3.79 -10.39 -20.64
CA ASP A 191 5.13 -9.84 -20.91
C ASP A 191 5.28 -8.45 -20.28
N GLN A 192 4.24 -7.62 -20.35
CA GLN A 192 4.24 -6.30 -19.69
C GLN A 192 4.27 -6.43 -18.16
N PHE A 193 3.51 -7.37 -17.58
CA PHE A 193 3.57 -7.64 -16.14
C PHE A 193 4.95 -8.14 -15.70
N GLU A 194 5.56 -9.03 -16.47
CA GLU A 194 6.90 -9.56 -16.21
C GLU A 194 8.01 -8.51 -16.38
N LYS A 195 7.79 -7.48 -17.19
CA LYS A 195 8.68 -6.32 -17.28
C LYS A 195 8.53 -5.39 -16.07
N ASP A 196 7.30 -5.20 -15.62
CA ASP A 196 6.94 -4.28 -14.53
C ASP A 196 7.34 -4.84 -13.16
N PHE A 197 7.03 -6.11 -12.90
CA PHE A 197 7.17 -6.74 -11.58
C PHE A 197 8.61 -6.76 -11.03
N PRO A 198 9.65 -7.13 -11.81
CA PRO A 198 11.03 -7.04 -11.36
C PRO A 198 11.49 -5.59 -11.11
N GLY A 199 10.91 -4.61 -11.81
CA GLY A 199 11.17 -3.18 -11.56
C GLY A 199 10.66 -2.74 -10.19
N SER A 200 9.54 -3.30 -9.72
CA SER A 200 8.99 -3.06 -8.37
C SER A 200 9.75 -3.79 -7.24
N CYS A 201 10.58 -4.78 -7.56
CA CYS A 201 11.30 -5.60 -6.57
C CYS A 201 12.83 -5.40 -6.56
N ARG A 202 13.38 -4.41 -7.28
CA ARG A 202 14.83 -4.10 -7.37
C ARG A 202 15.19 -2.73 -6.78
#